data_AF-A0A3D9BRZ3-F1
#
_entry.id   AF-A0A3D9BRZ3-F1
#
_cell.length_a   1.000
_cell.length_b   1.000
_cell.length_c   1.000
_cell.angle_alpha   90.00
_cell.angle_beta   90.00
_cell.angle_gamma   90.00
#
_symmetry.space_group_name_H-M   'P 1'
#
loop_
_entity.id
_entity.type
_entity.pdbx_description
1 polymer ?
#
loop_
_entity_poly.entity_id
_entity_poly.type
_entity_poly.pdbx_seq_one_letter_code
_entity_poly.pdbx_strand_id
1 'polypeptide(L)'
;MAQLIFGTKQQIQFASDNDFFEALGFLSKNDGTTSIHWEHNENQGAWGSEGRIHCYQNIANFPAYFSNAFTAGVNNIIHRINCNEYIEYIATNHHFQLGNNQNLALITPTIPAQYTADFNRGMTL
;
A
#
# COMPACT_ATOMS: atom_id res chain seq x y z
N MET A 1 -15.30 -6.27 -8.61
CA MET A 1 -14.06 -5.84 -9.28
C MET A 1 -13.50 -4.70 -8.46
N ALA A 2 -12.20 -4.74 -8.18
CA ALA A 2 -11.52 -3.68 -7.45
C ALA A 2 -11.24 -2.48 -8.37
N GLN A 3 -10.98 -1.32 -7.79
CA GLN A 3 -10.31 -0.25 -8.52
C GLN A 3 -8.85 -0.66 -8.72
N LEU A 4 -8.33 -0.57 -9.95
CA LEU A 4 -6.99 -1.08 -10.30
C LEU A 4 -5.96 0.01 -10.61
N ILE A 5 -6.40 1.27 -10.75
CA ILE A 5 -5.55 2.40 -11.10
C ILE A 5 -5.77 3.49 -10.06
N PHE A 6 -4.68 4.01 -9.50
CA PHE A 6 -4.72 5.03 -8.46
C PHE A 6 -3.69 6.14 -8.69
N GLY A 7 -4.08 7.34 -8.27
CA GLY A 7 -3.28 8.54 -8.28
C GLY A 7 -3.41 9.33 -9.58
N THR A 8 -3.19 10.64 -9.49
CA THR A 8 -3.34 11.59 -10.60
C THR A 8 -2.40 11.32 -11.77
N LYS A 9 -1.28 10.61 -11.53
CA LYS A 9 -0.33 10.16 -12.55
C LYS A 9 -0.45 8.66 -12.83
N GLN A 10 -1.47 7.99 -12.29
CA GLN A 10 -1.66 6.54 -12.39
C GLN A 10 -0.42 5.80 -11.90
N GLN A 11 0.21 6.28 -10.81
CA GLN A 11 1.49 5.75 -10.35
C GLN A 11 1.36 4.35 -9.72
N ILE A 12 0.18 3.96 -9.26
CA ILE A 12 -0.13 2.60 -8.80
C ILE A 12 -1.12 2.00 -9.79
N GLN A 13 -0.70 0.92 -10.45
CA GLN A 13 -1.49 0.20 -11.44
C GLN A 13 -1.36 -1.30 -11.21
N PHE A 14 -2.50 -1.95 -11.08
CA PHE A 14 -2.62 -3.41 -10.99
C PHE A 14 -3.12 -3.93 -12.33
N ALA A 15 -2.54 -5.02 -12.85
CA ALA A 15 -2.97 -5.59 -14.12
C ALA A 15 -4.30 -6.37 -13.98
N SER A 16 -4.63 -6.79 -12.76
CA SER A 16 -5.80 -7.59 -12.44
C SER A 16 -6.26 -7.40 -11.00
N ASP A 17 -7.48 -7.86 -10.69
CA ASP A 17 -7.96 -7.99 -9.31
C ASP A 17 -7.00 -8.90 -8.48
N ASN A 18 -6.42 -9.94 -9.08
CA ASN A 18 -5.47 -10.84 -8.38
C ASN A 18 -4.25 -10.07 -7.86
N ASP A 19 -3.66 -9.20 -8.69
CA ASP A 19 -2.52 -8.36 -8.29
C ASP A 19 -2.91 -7.39 -7.17
N PHE A 20 -4.11 -6.80 -7.27
CA PHE A 20 -4.61 -5.89 -6.25
C PHE A 20 -4.76 -6.59 -4.89
N PHE A 21 -5.36 -7.79 -4.86
CA PHE A 21 -5.53 -8.52 -3.60
C PHE A 21 -4.23 -9.11 -3.06
N GLU A 22 -3.28 -9.51 -3.92
CA GLU A 22 -1.92 -9.83 -3.51
C GLU A 22 -1.22 -8.62 -2.85
N ALA A 23 -1.44 -7.41 -3.38
CA ALA A 23 -0.92 -6.18 -2.79
C ALA A 23 -1.44 -5.93 -1.38
N LEU A 24 -2.72 -6.19 -1.13
CA LEU A 24 -3.27 -6.07 0.22
C LEU A 24 -2.62 -7.09 1.18
N GLY A 25 -2.35 -8.31 0.73
CA GLY A 25 -1.60 -9.29 1.51
C GLY A 25 -0.21 -8.77 1.84
N PHE A 26 0.54 -8.34 0.83
CA PHE A 26 1.90 -7.83 1.00
C PHE A 26 1.97 -6.64 1.97
N LEU A 27 1.01 -5.71 1.91
CA LEU A 27 0.99 -4.53 2.78
C LEU A 27 0.53 -4.83 4.21
N SER A 28 -0.09 -5.99 4.46
CA SER A 28 -0.66 -6.35 5.77
C SER A 28 0.13 -7.41 6.55
N LYS A 29 1.26 -7.88 6.01
CA LYS A 29 2.07 -8.96 6.59
C LYS A 29 2.79 -8.64 7.91
N ASN A 30 2.77 -7.38 8.35
CA ASN A 30 3.27 -6.93 9.67
C ASN A 30 4.72 -7.34 9.99
N ASP A 31 5.57 -7.50 8.98
CA ASP A 31 6.97 -7.90 9.13
C ASP A 31 7.96 -6.72 9.12
N GLY A 32 7.43 -5.49 9.09
CA GLY A 32 8.22 -4.26 9.01
C GLY A 32 8.71 -3.89 7.61
N THR A 33 8.28 -4.59 6.54
CA THR A 33 8.62 -4.22 5.15
C THR A 33 8.01 -2.87 4.74
N THR A 34 6.80 -2.59 5.22
CA THR A 34 6.06 -1.36 4.90
C THR A 34 5.37 -0.75 6.12
N SER A 35 5.02 0.53 6.01
CA SER A 35 4.07 1.18 6.90
C SER A 35 3.27 2.25 6.18
N ILE A 36 2.04 2.49 6.63
CA ILE A 36 1.12 3.47 6.03
C ILE A 36 1.13 4.76 6.84
N HIS A 37 1.22 5.90 6.15
CA HIS A 37 1.29 7.21 6.77
C HIS A 37 0.30 8.17 6.14
N TRP A 38 -0.22 9.06 6.97
CA TRP A 38 -0.91 10.26 6.55
C TRP A 38 -0.14 11.45 7.12
N GLU A 39 0.60 12.15 6.27
CA GLU A 39 1.53 13.18 6.69
C GLU A 39 0.90 14.56 6.48
N HIS A 40 0.70 15.30 7.58
CA HIS A 40 0.11 16.65 7.57
C HIS A 40 1.13 17.72 7.15
N ASN A 41 1.64 17.58 5.92
CA ASN A 41 2.70 18.43 5.36
C ASN A 41 2.25 19.89 5.18
N GLU A 42 0.95 20.18 5.18
CA GLU A 42 0.41 21.54 5.23
C GLU A 42 0.87 22.32 6.47
N ASN A 43 1.12 21.63 7.58
CA ASN A 43 1.67 22.24 8.80
C ASN A 43 3.14 22.67 8.65
N GLN A 44 3.77 22.28 7.53
CA GLN A 44 5.16 22.57 7.17
C GLN A 44 5.25 23.41 5.88
N GLY A 45 4.12 23.99 5.43
CA GLY A 45 4.06 24.88 4.27
C GLY A 45 3.78 24.19 2.92
N ALA A 46 3.47 22.89 2.90
CA ALA A 46 2.97 22.22 1.71
C ALA A 46 1.50 22.56 1.44
N TRP A 47 0.99 22.18 0.27
CA TRP A 47 -0.38 22.52 -0.15
C TRP A 47 -1.46 21.63 0.50
N GLY A 48 -1.07 20.51 1.10
CA GLY A 48 -1.99 19.57 1.72
C GLY A 48 -1.27 18.36 2.30
N SER A 49 -2.06 17.46 2.91
CA SER A 49 -1.55 16.23 3.47
C SER A 49 -1.23 15.20 2.39
N GLU A 50 -0.32 14.28 2.70
CA GLU A 50 0.10 13.22 1.80
C GLU A 50 -0.07 11.84 2.43
N GLY A 51 -0.83 10.98 1.75
CA GLY A 51 -0.89 9.56 2.01
C GLY A 51 0.32 8.85 1.41
N ARG A 52 1.08 8.16 2.26
CA ARG A 52 2.31 7.49 1.86
C ARG A 52 2.39 6.05 2.34
N ILE A 53 3.06 5.23 1.55
CA ILE A 53 3.64 3.96 2.00
C ILE A 53 5.14 4.20 2.18
N HIS A 54 5.65 4.02 3.39
CA HIS A 54 7.09 3.96 3.63
C HIS A 54 7.56 2.53 3.38
N CYS A 55 8.64 2.39 2.60
CA CYS A 55 9.19 1.11 2.18
C CYS A 55 10.60 0.96 2.78
N TYR A 56 10.80 -0.09 3.57
CA TYR A 56 12.03 -0.32 4.34
C TYR A 56 12.95 -1.38 3.74
N GLN A 57 12.61 -1.89 2.55
CA GLN A 57 13.41 -2.87 1.80
C GLN A 57 13.74 -2.35 0.39
N ASN A 58 14.70 -2.98 -0.29
CA ASN A 58 15.04 -2.66 -1.68
C ASN A 58 13.89 -3.00 -2.62
N ILE A 59 13.76 -2.25 -3.73
CA ILE A 59 12.71 -2.44 -4.77
C ILE A 59 12.64 -3.89 -5.27
N ALA A 60 13.77 -4.61 -5.34
CA ALA A 60 13.82 -6.01 -5.76
C ALA A 60 13.01 -6.97 -4.86
N ASN A 61 12.72 -6.56 -3.62
CA ASN A 61 11.91 -7.32 -2.65
C ASN A 61 10.43 -6.89 -2.65
N PHE A 62 10.04 -5.98 -3.56
CA PHE A 62 8.66 -5.54 -3.68
C PHE A 62 8.01 -6.14 -4.93
N PRO A 63 6.70 -6.42 -4.86
CA PRO A 63 5.94 -6.83 -6.03
C PRO A 63 6.02 -5.81 -7.17
N ALA A 64 6.04 -6.32 -8.41
CA ALA A 64 6.29 -5.51 -9.61
C ALA A 64 5.26 -4.38 -9.84
N TYR A 65 4.03 -4.53 -9.33
CA TYR A 65 2.99 -3.51 -9.46
C TYR A 65 3.29 -2.20 -8.70
N PHE A 66 4.27 -2.17 -7.78
CA PHE A 66 4.74 -0.93 -7.15
C PHE A 66 5.94 -0.29 -7.84
N SER A 67 6.54 -0.94 -8.84
CA SER A 67 7.81 -0.53 -9.47
C SER A 67 7.80 0.92 -9.98
N ASN A 68 6.69 1.38 -10.56
CA ASN A 68 6.54 2.73 -11.09
C ASN A 68 6.19 3.78 -10.02
N ALA A 69 5.85 3.35 -8.81
CA ALA A 69 5.33 4.21 -7.75
C ALA A 69 6.43 4.70 -6.79
N PHE A 70 7.61 4.07 -6.82
CA PHE A 70 8.70 4.39 -5.91
C PHE A 70 9.31 5.77 -6.16
N THR A 71 9.50 6.48 -5.06
CA THR A 71 10.25 7.73 -4.98
C THR A 71 11.37 7.59 -3.95
N ALA A 72 12.34 8.50 -3.97
CA ALA A 72 13.48 8.48 -3.04
C ALA A 72 13.00 8.47 -1.57
N GLY A 73 13.68 7.71 -0.73
CA GLY A 73 13.45 7.66 0.72
C GLY A 73 14.09 8.80 1.51
N VAL A 74 14.11 8.67 2.84
CA VAL A 74 14.80 9.58 3.78
C VAL A 74 15.14 8.82 5.06
N ASN A 75 16.34 9.05 5.63
CA ASN A 75 16.83 8.33 6.81
C ASN A 75 16.80 6.81 6.61
N ASN A 76 16.03 6.09 7.44
CA ASN A 76 15.86 4.64 7.37
C ASN A 76 14.79 4.18 6.36
N ILE A 77 14.05 5.11 5.76
CA ILE A 77 13.08 4.81 4.71
C ILE A 77 13.87 4.69 3.40
N ILE A 78 13.86 3.51 2.77
CA ILE A 78 14.61 3.27 1.53
C ILE A 78 13.87 3.91 0.35
N HIS A 79 12.56 3.70 0.28
CA HIS A 79 11.69 4.31 -0.73
C HIS A 79 10.37 4.79 -0.13
N ARG A 80 9.71 5.71 -0.84
CA ARG A 80 8.34 6.14 -0.52
C ARG A 80 7.45 5.92 -1.73
N ILE A 81 6.21 5.51 -1.50
CA ILE A 81 5.14 5.56 -2.50
C ILE A 81 4.14 6.62 -2.05
N ASN A 82 3.85 7.59 -2.91
CA ASN A 82 2.92 8.69 -2.60
C ASN A 82 1.65 8.53 -3.42
N CYS A 83 0.52 8.28 -2.75
CA CYS A 83 -0.77 8.13 -3.43
C CYS A 83 -1.92 8.26 -2.42
N ASN A 84 -2.41 9.49 -2.21
CA ASN A 84 -3.54 9.75 -1.30
C ASN A 84 -4.74 8.88 -1.64
N GLU A 85 -5.13 8.83 -2.92
CA GLU A 85 -6.28 8.06 -3.39
C GLU A 85 -6.16 6.57 -3.02
N TYR A 86 -4.98 5.96 -3.19
CA TYR A 86 -4.80 4.56 -2.82
C TYR A 86 -4.86 4.34 -1.31
N ILE A 87 -4.22 5.20 -0.53
CA ILE A 87 -4.24 5.11 0.95
C ILE A 87 -5.66 5.27 1.49
N GLU A 88 -6.41 6.26 1.00
CA GLU A 88 -7.82 6.45 1.35
C GLU A 88 -8.64 5.22 0.96
N TYR A 89 -8.45 4.69 -0.26
CA TYR A 89 -9.18 3.52 -0.74
C TYR A 89 -9.00 2.31 0.17
N ILE A 90 -7.76 1.94 0.50
CA ILE A 90 -7.48 0.75 1.33
C ILE A 90 -7.90 0.95 2.78
N ALA A 91 -7.85 2.18 3.30
CA ALA A 91 -8.37 2.49 4.63
C ALA A 91 -9.89 2.36 4.69
N THR A 92 -10.60 2.93 3.72
CA THR A 92 -12.07 2.92 3.66
C THR A 92 -12.64 1.54 3.35
N ASN A 93 -12.06 0.82 2.39
CA ASN A 93 -12.66 -0.42 1.87
C ASN A 93 -12.06 -1.70 2.49
N HIS A 94 -10.85 -1.62 3.03
CA HIS A 94 -10.11 -2.80 3.50
C HIS A 94 -9.60 -2.66 4.93
N HIS A 95 -9.99 -1.62 5.67
CA HIS A 95 -9.64 -1.41 7.08
C HIS A 95 -8.13 -1.31 7.37
N PHE A 96 -7.35 -0.86 6.38
CA PHE A 96 -5.96 -0.49 6.64
C PHE A 96 -5.87 0.71 7.59
N GLN A 97 -4.89 0.67 8.47
CA GLN A 97 -4.64 1.71 9.46
C GLN A 97 -3.23 2.27 9.32
N LEU A 98 -3.01 3.45 9.91
CA LEU A 98 -1.68 4.07 9.93
C LEU A 98 -0.69 3.21 10.74
N GLY A 99 0.58 3.27 10.37
CA GLY A 99 1.67 2.50 10.97
C GLY A 99 1.99 1.20 10.22
N ASN A 100 2.85 0.40 10.85
CA ASN A 100 3.38 -0.85 10.30
C ASN A 100 2.59 -2.10 10.73
N ASN A 101 1.65 -1.94 11.67
CA ASN A 101 0.85 -3.04 12.20
C ASN A 101 -0.59 -2.91 11.70
N GLN A 102 -1.03 -3.85 10.88
CA GLN A 102 -2.35 -3.93 10.29
C GLN A 102 -3.21 -4.96 11.02
N ASN A 103 -4.53 -4.73 11.06
CA ASN A 103 -5.46 -5.65 11.72
C ASN A 103 -6.02 -6.68 10.74
N LEU A 104 -5.35 -7.84 10.66
CA LEU A 104 -5.74 -8.92 9.75
C LEU A 104 -7.16 -9.45 9.99
N ALA A 105 -7.66 -9.39 11.23
CA ALA A 105 -9.03 -9.82 11.53
C ALA A 105 -10.09 -8.89 10.91
N LEU A 106 -9.75 -7.63 10.63
CA LEU A 106 -10.62 -6.69 9.93
C LEU A 106 -10.37 -6.71 8.41
N ILE A 107 -9.13 -6.90 7.98
CA ILE A 107 -8.77 -6.91 6.55
C ILE A 107 -9.29 -8.17 5.85
N THR A 108 -9.05 -9.35 6.43
CA THR A 108 -9.34 -10.64 5.77
C THR A 108 -10.80 -10.79 5.33
N PRO A 109 -11.82 -10.38 6.12
CA PRO A 109 -13.22 -10.43 5.70
C PRO A 109 -13.57 -9.54 4.51
N THR A 110 -12.75 -8.55 4.17
CA THR A 110 -12.97 -7.67 2.99
C THR A 110 -12.46 -8.28 1.68
N ILE A 111 -11.76 -9.42 1.76
CA ILE A 111 -11.19 -10.10 0.60
C ILE A 111 -12.24 -11.05 0.02
N PRO A 112 -12.65 -10.91 -1.25
CA PRO A 112 -13.54 -11.88 -1.89
C PRO A 112 -12.92 -13.27 -1.90
N ALA A 113 -13.73 -14.31 -1.66
CA ALA A 113 -13.25 -15.68 -1.51
C ALA A 113 -12.38 -16.19 -2.67
N GLN A 114 -12.68 -15.74 -3.90
CA GLN A 114 -11.91 -16.11 -5.10
C GLN A 114 -10.48 -15.55 -5.12
N TYR A 115 -10.17 -14.54 -4.31
CA TYR A 115 -8.85 -13.88 -4.23
C TYR A 115 -8.14 -14.12 -2.89
N THR A 116 -8.69 -14.98 -2.01
CA THR A 116 -8.03 -15.33 -0.74
C THR A 116 -6.66 -15.96 -0.97
N ALA A 117 -6.49 -16.74 -2.04
CA ALA A 117 -5.19 -17.33 -2.38
C ALA A 117 -4.16 -16.26 -2.78
N ASP A 118 -4.58 -15.22 -3.50
CA ASP A 118 -3.71 -14.11 -3.90
C ASP A 118 -3.29 -13.27 -2.70
N PHE A 119 -4.25 -12.94 -1.83
CA PHE A 119 -3.96 -12.26 -0.57
C PHE A 119 -2.96 -13.05 0.28
N ASN A 120 -3.18 -14.36 0.45
CA ASN A 120 -2.26 -15.21 1.22
C ASN A 120 -0.88 -15.31 0.58
N ARG A 121 -0.79 -15.32 -0.76
CA ARG A 121 0.49 -15.27 -1.48
C ARG A 121 1.24 -13.99 -1.16
N GLY A 122 0.57 -12.84 -1.19
CA GLY A 122 1.16 -11.55 -0.84
C GLY A 122 1.74 -11.51 0.58
N MET A 123 1.11 -12.20 1.54
CA MET A 123 1.59 -12.33 2.92
C MET A 123 2.93 -13.09 3.04
N THR A 124 3.35 -13.80 2.00
CA THR A 124 4.56 -14.65 1.99
C THR A 124 5.71 -14.10 1.15
N LEU A 125 5.49 -13.00 0.43
CA LEU A 125 6.51 -12.26 -0.31
C LEU A 125 7.34 -11.40 0.63
#